data_AF-A0A7R9TUZ8-F1
#
_entry.id   AF-A0A7R9TUZ8-F1
#
_cell.length_a   1.000
_cell.length_b   1.000
_cell.length_c   1.000
_cell.angle_alpha   90.00
_cell.angle_beta   90.00
_cell.angle_gamma   90.00
#
_symmetry.space_group_name_H-M   'P 1'
#
loop_
_entity.id
_entity.type
_entity.pdbx_description
1 polymer ?
#
loop_
_entity_poly.entity_id
_entity_poly.type
_entity_poly.pdbx_seq_one_letter_code
_entity_poly.pdbx_strand_id
1 'polypeptide(L)'
;RRRWKGGDGEGDGEGDDGIAAWDDGVRRAERFFNEGEDYNIFGNNCHQYAAHALNLMAYDGKKDWNTVHLAAAIVFRGKWTDPVAVAKTWGPFAFVVALSIAFEWYAVAGALGGLFVLAVAWFACYNWIIASPGDKVYATPLYRGARELEEVSPVVD
;
A
#
# COMPACT_ATOMS: atom_id res chain seq x y z
N ARG A 1 -0.24 -14.56 14.53
CA ARG A 1 0.11 -14.66 13.10
C ARG A 1 -1.09 -15.33 12.43
N ARG A 2 -1.84 -14.62 11.59
CA ARG A 2 -3.00 -15.22 10.89
C ARG A 2 -2.47 -15.84 9.60
N ARG A 3 -2.57 -17.17 9.52
CA ARG A 3 -2.18 -17.99 8.36
C ARG A 3 -3.11 -17.62 7.21
N TRP A 4 -2.54 -17.26 6.06
CA TRP A 4 -3.27 -17.04 4.82
C TRP A 4 -3.98 -18.34 4.43
N LYS A 5 -5.26 -18.25 4.09
CA LYS A 5 -6.06 -19.35 3.52
C LYS A 5 -6.59 -18.85 2.19
N GLY A 6 -5.85 -19.12 1.13
CA GLY A 6 -6.32 -18.96 -0.23
C GLY A 6 -6.33 -20.32 -0.90
N GLY A 7 -7.44 -20.67 -1.54
CA GLY A 7 -7.53 -21.75 -2.53
C GLY A 7 -7.48 -23.16 -1.96
N ASP A 8 -8.65 -23.80 -1.92
CA ASP A 8 -8.88 -25.24 -2.00
C ASP A 8 -7.87 -26.00 -2.89
N GLY A 9 -6.83 -26.54 -2.25
CA GLY A 9 -5.85 -27.44 -2.84
C GLY A 9 -5.10 -28.18 -1.75
N GLU A 10 -5.47 -29.44 -1.51
CA GLU A 10 -4.89 -30.33 -0.51
C GLU A 10 -3.54 -30.85 -1.03
N GLY A 11 -2.44 -30.38 -0.43
CA GLY A 11 -1.09 -30.86 -0.77
C GLY A 11 -0.02 -30.18 0.09
N ASP A 12 0.88 -30.99 0.63
CA ASP A 12 2.09 -30.65 1.39
C ASP A 12 3.12 -29.75 0.67
N GLY A 13 2.80 -29.25 -0.53
CA GLY A 13 3.48 -28.19 -1.28
C GLY A 13 2.92 -26.77 -1.12
N GLU A 14 1.83 -26.59 -0.34
CA GLU A 14 1.07 -25.32 -0.12
C GLU A 14 1.88 -24.17 0.53
N GLY A 15 3.13 -24.44 0.95
CA GLY A 15 4.02 -23.43 1.53
C GLY A 15 4.85 -22.71 0.48
N ASP A 16 5.41 -23.46 -0.47
CA ASP A 16 6.32 -22.95 -1.49
C ASP A 16 5.56 -22.29 -2.65
N ASP A 17 4.36 -22.78 -2.97
CA ASP A 17 3.48 -22.18 -3.97
C ASP A 17 2.95 -20.80 -3.52
N GLY A 18 2.61 -20.64 -2.24
CA GLY A 18 2.14 -19.39 -1.66
C GLY A 18 3.25 -18.34 -1.57
N ILE A 19 4.49 -18.75 -1.27
CA ILE A 19 5.66 -17.86 -1.32
C ILE A 19 5.94 -17.44 -2.76
N ALA A 20 5.93 -18.37 -3.71
CA ALA A 20 6.14 -18.08 -5.13
C ALA A 20 5.07 -17.11 -5.68
N ALA A 21 3.80 -17.28 -5.31
CA ALA A 21 2.72 -16.39 -5.68
C ALA A 21 2.87 -14.98 -5.09
N TRP A 22 3.39 -14.88 -3.86
CA TRP A 22 3.64 -13.60 -3.20
C TRP A 22 4.79 -12.84 -3.88
N ASP A 23 5.91 -13.53 -4.11
CA ASP A 23 7.06 -12.99 -4.82
C ASP A 23 6.69 -12.54 -6.24
N ASP A 24 5.89 -13.33 -6.95
CA ASP A 24 5.38 -12.98 -8.27
C ASP A 24 4.47 -11.73 -8.22
N GLY A 25 3.59 -11.63 -7.22
CA GLY A 25 2.77 -10.43 -7.00
C GLY A 25 3.59 -9.15 -6.79
N VAL A 26 4.67 -9.24 -6.00
CA VAL A 26 5.59 -8.11 -5.78
C VAL A 26 6.33 -7.73 -7.05
N ARG A 27 6.89 -8.70 -7.80
CA ARG A 27 7.58 -8.45 -9.08
C ARG A 27 6.65 -7.83 -10.12
N ARG A 28 5.39 -8.25 -10.16
CA ARG A 28 4.37 -7.67 -11.06
C ARG A 28 4.05 -6.23 -10.70
N ALA A 29 3.86 -5.94 -9.42
CA ALA A 29 3.68 -4.56 -8.96
C ALA A 29 4.89 -3.69 -9.30
N GLU A 30 6.11 -4.21 -9.12
CA GLU A 30 7.35 -3.48 -9.42
C GLU A 30 7.45 -3.14 -10.90
N ARG A 31 7.20 -4.12 -11.77
CA ARG A 31 7.18 -3.91 -13.21
C ARG A 31 6.17 -2.84 -13.62
N PHE A 32 4.93 -2.96 -13.12
CA PHE A 32 3.87 -2.00 -13.45
C PHE A 32 4.23 -0.57 -13.06
N PHE A 33 4.77 -0.37 -11.85
CA PHE A 33 5.15 0.95 -11.38
C PHE A 33 6.44 1.49 -12.01
N ASN A 34 7.37 0.64 -12.45
CA ASN A 34 8.59 1.07 -13.13
C ASN A 34 8.38 1.38 -14.62
N GLU A 35 7.49 0.65 -15.29
CA GLU A 35 7.32 0.73 -16.74
C GLU A 35 6.09 1.57 -17.17
N GLY A 36 5.06 1.67 -16.33
CA GLY A 36 3.74 2.19 -16.73
C GLY A 36 3.17 3.32 -15.90
N GLU A 37 3.84 3.75 -14.82
CA GLU A 37 3.30 4.73 -13.88
C GLU A 37 4.35 5.78 -13.51
N ASP A 38 3.93 7.05 -13.47
CA ASP A 38 4.80 8.14 -13.01
C ASP A 38 4.68 8.33 -11.50
N TYR A 39 5.83 8.41 -10.82
CA TYR A 39 5.87 8.65 -9.38
C TYR A 39 5.48 10.10 -9.03
N ASN A 40 4.49 10.25 -8.15
CA ASN A 40 4.07 11.53 -7.59
C ASN A 40 3.83 11.40 -6.08
N ILE A 41 4.57 12.17 -5.28
CA ILE A 41 4.48 12.19 -3.81
C ILE A 41 3.03 12.43 -3.33
N PHE A 42 2.27 13.29 -4.02
CA PHE A 42 0.92 13.68 -3.61
C PHE A 42 -0.20 12.75 -4.08
N GLY A 43 0.11 11.73 -4.89
CA GLY A 43 -0.91 10.85 -5.44
C GLY A 43 -0.40 9.45 -5.68
N ASN A 44 0.51 9.31 -6.63
CA ASN A 44 1.08 8.03 -7.06
C ASN A 44 2.43 7.74 -6.38
N ASN A 45 2.39 7.38 -5.09
CA ASN A 45 3.59 7.18 -4.28
C ASN A 45 3.78 5.71 -3.84
N CYS A 46 4.76 5.46 -2.97
CA CYS A 46 5.09 4.14 -2.46
C CYS A 46 3.91 3.40 -1.79
N HIS A 47 2.91 4.10 -1.28
CA HIS A 47 1.74 3.48 -0.66
C HIS A 47 0.70 3.03 -1.70
N GLN A 48 0.66 3.67 -2.88
CA GLN A 48 -0.11 3.17 -4.02
C GLN A 48 0.50 1.86 -4.53
N TYR A 49 1.83 1.81 -4.63
CA TYR A 49 2.56 0.58 -4.94
C TYR A 49 2.23 -0.54 -3.93
N ALA A 50 2.33 -0.26 -2.64
CA ALA A 50 2.04 -1.25 -1.60
C ALA A 50 0.58 -1.72 -1.65
N ALA A 51 -0.39 -0.80 -1.82
CA ALA A 51 -1.80 -1.17 -1.97
C ALA A 51 -2.04 -2.04 -3.21
N HIS A 52 -1.39 -1.72 -4.33
CA HIS A 52 -1.49 -2.48 -5.56
C HIS A 52 -0.91 -3.89 -5.42
N ALA A 53 0.27 -4.03 -4.81
CA ALA A 53 0.87 -5.33 -4.51
C ALA A 53 -0.08 -6.18 -3.64
N LEU A 54 -0.68 -5.59 -2.59
CA LEU A 54 -1.65 -6.29 -1.74
C LEU A 54 -2.87 -6.79 -2.52
N ASN A 55 -3.33 -6.05 -3.53
CA ASN A 55 -4.42 -6.48 -4.40
C ASN A 55 -4.02 -7.64 -5.31
N LEU A 56 -2.82 -7.62 -5.90
CA LEU A 56 -2.32 -8.73 -6.74
C LEU A 56 -2.20 -10.03 -5.94
N MET A 57 -1.92 -9.93 -4.64
CA MET A 57 -1.75 -11.06 -3.73
C MET A 57 -3.06 -11.46 -3.01
N ALA A 58 -4.18 -10.80 -3.31
CA ALA A 58 -5.47 -10.98 -2.64
C ALA A 58 -5.36 -10.98 -1.09
N TYR A 59 -4.56 -10.06 -0.55
CA TYR A 59 -4.26 -10.04 0.88
C TYR A 59 -5.54 -9.82 1.72
N ASP A 60 -5.69 -10.62 2.78
CA ASP A 60 -6.91 -10.69 3.63
C ASP A 60 -8.18 -11.07 2.84
N GLY A 61 -8.02 -11.76 1.69
CA GLY A 61 -9.12 -12.16 0.81
C GLY A 61 -9.72 -11.00 0.01
N LYS A 62 -9.01 -9.87 -0.08
CA LYS A 62 -9.49 -8.62 -0.68
C LYS A 62 -8.60 -8.16 -1.83
N LYS A 63 -9.20 -7.47 -2.81
CA LYS A 63 -8.52 -6.89 -3.98
C LYS A 63 -8.84 -5.41 -4.20
N ASP A 64 -9.34 -4.74 -3.17
CA ASP A 64 -9.76 -3.33 -3.15
C ASP A 64 -8.92 -2.47 -2.17
N TRP A 65 -7.70 -2.91 -1.85
CA TRP A 65 -6.73 -2.10 -1.11
C TRP A 65 -6.42 -0.82 -1.87
N ASN A 66 -6.57 0.30 -1.19
CA ASN A 66 -6.12 1.62 -1.64
C ASN A 66 -5.21 2.23 -0.56
N THR A 67 -4.62 3.39 -0.81
CA THR A 67 -3.73 3.99 0.19
C THR A 67 -4.47 4.42 1.45
N VAL A 68 -5.77 4.74 1.38
CA VAL A 68 -6.56 5.08 2.58
C VAL A 68 -6.72 3.86 3.49
N HIS A 69 -7.04 2.69 2.92
CA HIS A 69 -7.10 1.41 3.64
C HIS A 69 -5.75 1.08 4.28
N LEU A 70 -4.65 1.30 3.55
CA LEU A 70 -3.30 1.07 4.05
C LEU A 70 -2.95 2.03 5.19
N ALA A 71 -3.23 3.33 5.04
CA ALA A 71 -3.00 4.34 6.07
C ALA A 71 -3.81 4.03 7.34
N ALA A 72 -5.10 3.68 7.20
CA ALA A 72 -5.93 3.26 8.32
C ALA A 72 -5.38 1.98 8.98
N ALA A 73 -4.92 1.00 8.20
CA ALA A 73 -4.32 -0.21 8.74
C ALA A 73 -3.04 0.09 9.54
N ILE A 74 -2.18 1.00 9.06
CA ILE A 74 -0.97 1.41 9.77
C ILE A 74 -1.33 2.15 11.07
N VAL A 75 -2.27 3.10 11.03
CA VAL A 75 -2.65 3.90 12.20
C VAL A 75 -3.34 3.06 13.28
N PHE A 76 -4.30 2.20 12.90
CA PHE A 76 -5.12 1.47 13.87
C PHE A 76 -4.59 0.08 14.23
N ARG A 77 -3.82 -0.55 13.34
CA ARG A 77 -3.30 -1.92 13.53
C ARG A 77 -1.78 -1.98 13.60
N GLY A 78 -1.09 -0.87 13.31
CA GLY A 78 0.35 -0.75 13.49
C GLY A 78 0.73 -0.91 14.96
N LYS A 79 1.88 -1.53 15.19
CA LYS A 79 2.47 -1.68 16.51
C LYS A 79 3.81 -0.98 16.51
N TRP A 80 4.07 -0.23 17.56
CA TRP A 80 5.38 0.37 17.79
C TRP A 80 6.39 -0.72 18.08
N THR A 81 7.56 -0.62 17.46
CA THR A 81 8.66 -1.57 17.66
C THR A 81 9.43 -1.27 18.94
N ASP A 82 9.49 0.00 19.34
CA ASP A 82 10.24 0.46 20.50
C ASP A 82 9.67 1.80 21.06
N PRO A 83 9.67 2.04 22.37
CA PRO A 83 9.20 3.31 22.95
C PRO A 83 10.00 4.54 22.49
N VAL A 84 11.29 4.40 22.18
CA VAL A 84 12.11 5.48 21.62
C VAL A 84 11.64 5.84 20.21
N ALA A 85 11.13 4.87 19.44
CA ALA A 85 10.53 5.16 18.14
C ALA A 85 9.29 6.05 18.29
N VAL A 86 8.44 5.78 19.29
CA VAL A 86 7.27 6.63 19.61
C VAL A 86 7.73 8.06 19.92
N ALA A 87 8.73 8.21 20.79
CA ALA A 87 9.25 9.52 21.17
C ALA A 87 9.88 10.27 19.98
N LYS A 88 10.59 9.56 19.10
CA LYS A 88 11.15 10.16 17.87
C LYS A 88 10.07 10.63 16.90
N THR A 89 8.97 9.88 16.78
CA THR A 89 7.86 10.24 15.89
C THR A 89 7.03 11.40 16.45
N TRP A 90 6.65 11.35 17.73
CA TRP A 90 5.72 12.32 18.31
C TRP A 90 6.40 13.48 19.04
N GLY A 91 7.66 13.33 19.45
CA GLY A 91 8.40 14.32 20.21
C GLY A 91 8.55 15.67 19.50
N PRO A 92 9.02 15.73 18.24
CA PRO A 92 9.13 17.00 17.51
C PRO A 92 7.77 17.70 17.36
N PHE A 93 6.70 16.93 17.10
CA PHE A 93 5.34 17.48 17.02
C PHE A 93 4.87 18.02 18.37
N ALA A 94 5.01 17.26 19.45
CA ALA A 94 4.65 17.69 20.80
C ALA A 94 5.43 18.94 21.23
N PHE A 95 6.71 19.03 20.85
CA PHE A 95 7.55 20.20 21.11
C PHE A 95 7.05 21.44 20.35
N VAL A 96 6.72 21.30 19.07
CA VAL A 96 6.10 22.38 18.27
C VAL A 96 4.76 22.82 18.87
N VAL A 97 3.92 21.87 19.32
CA VAL A 97 2.64 22.18 19.99
C VAL A 97 2.87 22.90 21.33
N ALA A 98 3.86 22.51 22.13
CA ALA A 98 4.22 23.24 23.35
C ALA A 98 4.73 24.67 23.03
N LEU A 99 5.60 24.75 22.02
CA LEU A 99 5.96 25.95 21.24
C LEU A 99 4.80 26.91 21.10
N SER A 100 3.74 26.32 20.57
CA SER A 100 2.56 27.01 20.14
C SER A 100 1.85 27.79 21.19
N ILE A 101 1.63 27.08 22.29
CA ILE A 101 0.82 27.53 23.40
C ILE A 101 1.62 28.56 24.18
N ALA A 102 2.93 28.34 24.36
CA ALA A 102 3.81 29.23 25.13
C ALA A 102 3.96 30.62 24.50
N PHE A 103 3.99 30.72 23.17
CA PHE A 103 4.17 31.99 22.44
C PHE A 103 2.88 32.53 21.81
N GLU A 104 1.73 31.96 22.18
CA GLU A 104 0.40 32.37 21.67
C GLU A 104 0.30 32.39 20.14
N TRP A 105 1.04 31.54 19.43
CA TRP A 105 1.14 31.58 17.97
C TRP A 105 -0.10 30.97 17.27
N TYR A 106 -1.25 30.91 17.96
CA TYR A 106 -2.42 30.08 17.63
C TYR A 106 -2.91 30.28 16.20
N ALA A 107 -2.79 31.50 15.66
CA ALA A 107 -3.14 31.78 14.26
C ALA A 107 -2.24 31.02 13.27
N VAL A 108 -0.93 30.94 13.52
CA VAL A 108 0.03 30.21 12.67
C VAL A 108 -0.21 28.70 12.80
N ALA A 109 -0.37 28.18 14.02
CA ALA A 109 -0.71 26.77 14.23
C ALA A 109 -2.05 26.41 13.56
N GLY A 110 -3.06 27.26 13.68
CA GLY A 110 -4.36 27.08 13.04
C GLY A 110 -4.26 27.05 11.52
N ALA A 111 -3.47 27.95 10.93
CA ALA A 111 -3.22 27.97 9.48
C ALA A 111 -2.52 26.68 9.01
N LEU A 112 -1.45 26.25 9.69
CA LEU A 112 -0.75 25.01 9.37
C LEU A 112 -1.64 23.77 9.55
N GLY A 113 -2.43 23.72 10.63
CA GLY A 113 -3.42 22.67 10.87
C GLY A 113 -4.49 22.63 9.78
N GLY A 114 -4.99 23.79 9.35
CA GLY A 114 -5.92 23.91 8.23
C GLY A 114 -5.33 23.39 6.92
N LEU A 115 -4.09 23.77 6.59
CA LEU A 115 -3.37 23.26 5.42
C LEU A 115 -3.19 21.74 5.50
N PHE A 116 -2.88 21.19 6.67
CA PHE A 116 -2.79 19.74 6.87
C PHE A 116 -4.13 19.04 6.62
N VAL A 117 -5.23 19.56 7.17
CA VAL A 117 -6.58 19.00 6.94
C VAL A 117 -6.93 19.04 5.44
N LEU A 118 -6.64 20.15 4.77
CA LEU A 118 -6.86 20.27 3.31
C LEU A 118 -6.02 19.26 2.52
N ALA A 119 -4.76 19.05 2.90
CA ALA A 119 -3.89 18.06 2.27
C ALA A 119 -4.42 16.62 2.48
N VAL A 120 -4.89 16.28 3.68
CA VAL A 120 -5.52 14.97 3.97
C VAL A 120 -6.81 14.79 3.17
N ALA A 121 -7.65 15.83 3.10
CA ALA A 121 -8.89 15.79 2.33
C ALA A 121 -8.62 15.60 0.83
N TRP A 122 -7.67 16.36 0.27
CA TRP A 122 -7.19 16.16 -1.10
C TRP A 122 -6.74 14.73 -1.34
N PHE A 123 -5.91 14.20 -0.43
CA PHE A 123 -5.38 12.85 -0.56
C PHE A 123 -6.48 11.78 -0.53
N ALA A 124 -7.47 11.91 0.35
CA ALA A 124 -8.62 11.03 0.40
C ALA A 124 -9.46 11.10 -0.89
N CYS A 125 -9.75 12.31 -1.39
CA CYS A 125 -10.49 12.53 -2.63
C CYS A 125 -9.74 11.94 -3.84
N TYR A 126 -8.43 12.19 -3.96
CA TYR A 126 -7.60 11.63 -5.03
C TYR A 126 -7.67 10.10 -5.06
N ASN A 127 -7.57 9.46 -3.89
CA ASN A 127 -7.60 8.01 -3.77
C ASN A 127 -8.97 7.40 -4.14
N TRP A 128 -10.05 8.10 -3.86
CA TRP A 128 -11.41 7.61 -4.12
C TRP A 128 -11.89 7.89 -5.55
N ILE A 129 -11.45 9.00 -6.15
CA ILE A 129 -11.96 9.48 -7.44
C ILE A 129 -11.01 9.14 -8.59
N ILE A 130 -9.70 9.25 -8.39
CA ILE A 130 -8.71 9.16 -9.48
C ILE A 130 -7.94 7.85 -9.43
N ALA A 131 -7.49 7.44 -8.24
CA ALA A 131 -6.70 6.22 -8.06
C ALA A 131 -7.55 5.05 -7.57
N SER A 132 -8.70 4.84 -8.22
CA SER A 132 -9.60 3.72 -7.89
C SER A 132 -8.81 2.39 -7.96
N PRO A 133 -8.84 1.57 -6.89
CA PRO A 133 -7.98 0.39 -6.82
C PRO A 133 -8.35 -0.68 -7.84
N GLY A 134 -9.62 -0.74 -8.26
CA GLY A 134 -10.07 -1.66 -9.30
C GLY A 134 -9.43 -1.34 -10.64
N ASP A 135 -9.46 -0.08 -11.07
CA ASP A 135 -8.97 0.33 -12.38
C ASP A 135 -7.48 0.03 -12.54
N LYS A 136 -6.68 0.25 -11.49
CA LYS A 136 -5.24 -0.04 -11.52
C LYS A 136 -4.91 -1.53 -11.56
N VAL A 137 -5.66 -2.38 -10.85
CA VAL A 137 -5.45 -3.83 -10.87
C VAL A 137 -5.80 -4.43 -12.24
N TYR A 138 -6.85 -3.92 -12.89
CA TYR A 138 -7.23 -4.37 -14.23
C TYR A 138 -6.37 -3.74 -15.34
N ALA A 139 -5.77 -2.56 -15.09
CA ALA A 139 -4.84 -1.92 -16.01
C ALA A 139 -3.44 -2.56 -16.01
N THR A 140 -3.09 -3.34 -14.98
CA THR A 140 -1.86 -4.15 -15.01
C THR A 140 -1.93 -5.14 -16.16
N PRO A 141 -1.05 -5.01 -17.17
CA PRO A 141 -1.03 -5.98 -18.25
C PRO A 141 -0.80 -7.37 -17.65
N LEU A 142 -1.68 -8.33 -17.93
CA LEU A 142 -1.52 -9.76 -17.58
C LEU A 142 -0.37 -10.42 -18.37
N TYR A 143 0.64 -9.63 -18.73
CA TYR A 143 1.39 -9.83 -19.94
C TYR A 143 2.30 -11.06 -19.82
N ARG A 144 2.06 -11.99 -20.75
CA ARG A 144 3.03 -12.94 -21.30
C ARG A 144 3.39 -14.17 -20.47
N GLY A 145 3.09 -14.25 -19.18
CA GLY A 145 3.36 -15.47 -18.38
C GLY A 145 2.53 -16.69 -18.78
N ALA A 146 1.27 -16.50 -19.18
CA ALA A 146 0.43 -17.61 -19.65
C ALA A 146 0.91 -18.17 -21.01
N ARG A 147 1.42 -17.31 -21.90
CA ARG A 147 1.95 -17.74 -23.20
C ARG A 147 3.31 -18.41 -23.08
N GLU A 148 4.19 -17.96 -22.18
CA GLU A 148 5.46 -18.65 -21.93
C GLU A 148 5.28 -19.98 -21.20
N LEU A 149 4.33 -20.12 -20.27
CA LEU A 149 4.06 -21.42 -19.65
C LEU A 149 3.39 -22.42 -20.63
N GLU A 150 2.67 -21.92 -21.63
CA GLU A 150 2.10 -22.71 -22.72
C GLU A 150 3.12 -23.02 -23.83
N GLU A 151 4.11 -22.14 -24.05
CA GLU A 151 5.22 -22.30 -25.03
C GLU A 151 6.42 -23.08 -24.45
N VAL A 152 6.57 -23.11 -23.12
CA VAL A 152 7.60 -23.87 -22.38
C VAL A 152 7.08 -25.21 -21.85
N SER A 153 5.79 -25.53 -22.06
CA SER A 153 5.31 -26.91 -21.99
C SER A 153 5.85 -27.64 -23.24
N PRO A 154 6.90 -28.48 -23.16
CA PRO A 154 7.19 -29.37 -24.27
C PRO A 154 5.95 -30.21 -24.51
N VAL A 155 5.57 -30.33 -25.77
CA VAL A 155 4.62 -31.33 -26.27
C VAL A 155 4.94 -32.65 -25.58
N VAL A 156 4.11 -33.03 -24.62
CA VAL A 156 4.08 -34.39 -24.09
C VAL A 156 3.20 -35.17 -25.06
N ASP A 157 3.85 -35.80 -26.03
CA ASP A 157 3.33 -36.98 -26.72
C ASP A 157 3.28 -38.17 -25.75
#